data_AF-A0A4R3RX23-F1
#
_entry.id   AF-A0A4R3RX23-F1
#
_cell.length_a   1.000
_cell.length_b   1.000
_cell.length_c   1.000
_cell.angle_alpha   90.00
_cell.angle_beta   90.00
_cell.angle_gamma   90.00
#
_symmetry.space_group_name_H-M   'P 1'
#
loop_
_entity.id
_entity.type
_entity.pdbx_description
1 polymer ?
#
loop_
_entity_poly.entity_id
_entity_poly.type
_entity_poly.pdbx_seq_one_letter_code
_entity_poly.pdbx_strand_id
1 'polypeptide(L)'
;MSRLFGAFAIAAVIAATLPASAQEKTAISITRQPGILYLASHVMETQKLIEKQAAKEGLDGLSIEWRTFSGGGAQTDALLAGNVDIVNTGSGNLLLLWDRTKGRVKGIIPSSAQPVIMVSNDPKIKSLDDIGASDKIAVPTVGVSTQAILLQMAAAAKYGEDQVRKLDSNTVQLGHPDAVAAIANPNHEVKNHFSAPPFQYIELKQPGVHRVTDSREIIGGSLTQATFFTTTGFAESNPVIIKAVREATKQAVAYIKNDPKGALEAYKTITGDKTSIDDLMAIMNEPGFIDDYRTEPQGTMKFATHLNKIGTLKMQPKAWTDYYLPESADLNGN
;
A
#
# COMPACT_ATOMS: atom_id res chain seq x y z
N MET A 1 41.11 78.04 6.57
CA MET A 1 41.83 76.74 6.70
C MET A 1 40.90 75.77 7.42
N SER A 2 40.90 74.50 7.00
CA SER A 2 40.30 73.27 7.62
C SER A 2 38.79 73.28 7.95
N ARG A 3 37.92 72.68 7.13
CA ARG A 3 37.54 71.24 7.01
C ARG A 3 37.03 70.60 8.31
N LEU A 4 35.77 70.14 8.31
CA LEU A 4 35.35 68.80 8.77
C LEU A 4 33.87 68.54 8.43
N PHE A 5 33.63 67.87 7.30
CA PHE A 5 32.36 67.20 6.99
C PHE A 5 32.34 65.87 7.75
N GLY A 6 31.41 65.68 8.67
CA GLY A 6 31.16 64.39 9.32
C GLY A 6 30.21 63.55 8.47
N ALA A 7 30.74 62.51 7.82
CA ALA A 7 29.95 61.49 7.15
C ALA A 7 29.55 60.41 8.16
N PHE A 8 28.25 60.29 8.46
CA PHE A 8 27.71 59.12 9.17
C PHE A 8 27.62 57.95 8.20
N ALA A 9 28.47 56.94 8.39
CA ALA A 9 28.38 55.67 7.67
C ALA A 9 27.26 54.83 8.28
N ILE A 10 26.18 54.61 7.51
CA ILE A 10 25.15 53.61 7.83
C ILE A 10 25.72 52.26 7.39
N ALA A 11 26.14 51.44 8.35
CA ALA A 11 26.50 50.05 8.09
C ALA A 11 25.22 49.22 7.91
N ALA A 12 24.88 48.88 6.66
CA ALA A 12 23.83 47.92 6.36
C ALA A 12 24.30 46.51 6.72
N VAL A 13 23.79 45.97 7.83
CA VAL A 13 23.95 44.55 8.17
C VAL A 13 23.05 43.76 7.23
N ILE A 14 23.62 43.21 6.16
CA ILE A 14 22.97 42.20 5.34
C ILE A 14 23.02 40.90 6.15
N ALA A 15 21.98 40.65 6.94
CA ALA A 15 21.74 39.33 7.51
C ALA A 15 21.42 38.39 6.35
N ALA A 16 22.40 37.59 5.93
CA ALA A 16 22.15 36.48 5.04
C ALA A 16 21.22 35.50 5.76
N THR A 17 19.93 35.54 5.43
CA THR A 17 18.99 34.48 5.78
C THR A 17 19.40 33.24 4.98
N LEU A 18 20.34 32.46 5.51
CA LEU A 18 20.48 31.08 5.07
C LEU A 18 19.10 30.43 5.23
N PRO A 19 18.55 29.76 4.21
CA PRO A 19 17.35 28.97 4.41
C PRO A 19 17.68 28.01 5.54
N ALA A 20 16.93 28.12 6.65
CA ALA A 20 17.02 27.12 7.71
C ALA A 20 16.63 25.80 7.07
N SER A 21 17.61 24.95 6.76
CA SER A 21 17.34 23.57 6.39
C SER A 21 16.52 23.00 7.54
N ALA A 22 15.25 22.71 7.28
CA ALA A 22 14.39 22.07 8.26
C ALA A 22 15.13 20.81 8.74
N GLN A 23 15.37 20.71 10.04
CA GLN A 23 16.00 19.52 10.59
C GLN A 23 15.07 18.34 10.32
N GLU A 24 15.61 17.28 9.72
CA GLU A 24 14.82 16.07 9.47
C GLU A 24 14.27 15.54 10.79
N LYS A 25 13.09 14.94 10.72
CA LYS A 25 12.49 14.28 11.88
C LYS A 25 13.40 13.16 12.38
N THR A 26 13.46 13.01 13.70
CA THR A 26 14.14 11.89 14.37
C THR A 26 13.15 10.85 14.90
N ALA A 27 11.86 11.07 14.70
CA ALA A 27 10.79 10.12 14.97
C ALA A 27 9.73 10.24 13.89
N ILE A 28 9.37 9.11 13.27
CA ILE A 28 8.31 9.05 12.27
C ILE A 28 7.40 7.87 12.54
N SER A 29 6.21 7.92 11.96
CA SER A 29 5.24 6.82 12.02
C SER A 29 4.95 6.28 10.62
N ILE A 30 4.96 4.96 10.51
CA ILE A 30 4.70 4.24 9.26
C ILE A 30 3.57 3.25 9.45
N THR A 31 2.60 3.27 8.55
CA THR A 31 1.44 2.36 8.63
C THR A 31 1.56 1.17 7.69
N ARG A 32 0.88 0.08 8.04
CA ARG A 32 0.62 -1.09 7.18
C ARG A 32 -0.77 -1.68 7.47
N GLN A 33 -1.18 -2.69 6.71
CA GLN A 33 -2.33 -3.54 7.05
C GLN A 33 -1.88 -4.96 7.47
N PRO A 34 -2.77 -5.76 8.07
CA PRO A 34 -2.50 -7.18 8.28
C PRO A 34 -2.25 -7.94 6.98
N GLY A 35 -1.38 -8.96 7.05
CA GLY A 35 -1.11 -9.89 5.95
C GLY A 35 0.31 -9.83 5.39
N ILE A 36 0.68 -10.85 4.62
CA ILE A 36 2.04 -11.01 4.09
C ILE A 36 2.30 -10.18 2.83
N LEU A 37 1.30 -9.48 2.29
CA LEU A 37 1.54 -8.40 1.32
C LEU A 37 2.48 -7.31 1.87
N TYR A 38 2.54 -7.17 3.20
CA TYR A 38 3.35 -6.17 3.90
C TYR A 38 4.61 -6.78 4.51
N LEU A 39 5.04 -7.97 4.07
CA LEU A 39 6.17 -8.72 4.65
C LEU A 39 7.45 -7.87 4.72
N ALA A 40 7.72 -7.04 3.71
CA ALA A 40 8.85 -6.12 3.71
C ALA A 40 8.82 -5.14 4.90
N SER A 41 7.64 -4.68 5.33
CA SER A 41 7.50 -3.82 6.52
C SER A 41 7.90 -4.54 7.80
N HIS A 42 7.53 -5.82 7.94
CA HIS A 42 7.87 -6.63 9.10
C HIS A 42 9.37 -6.93 9.17
N VAL A 43 9.99 -7.22 8.02
CA VAL A 43 11.44 -7.38 7.91
C VAL A 43 12.16 -6.07 8.26
N MET A 44 11.72 -4.95 7.71
CA MET A 44 12.30 -3.64 8.02
C MET A 44 12.20 -3.30 9.51
N GLU A 45 11.05 -3.56 10.14
CA GLU A 45 10.83 -3.31 11.57
C GLU A 45 11.74 -4.16 12.46
N THR A 46 11.68 -5.49 12.30
CA THR A 46 12.45 -6.43 13.13
C THR A 46 13.96 -6.25 12.99
N GLN A 47 14.43 -5.89 11.79
CA GLN A 47 15.85 -5.69 11.51
C GLN A 47 16.29 -4.23 11.60
N LYS A 48 15.38 -3.29 11.92
CA LYS A 48 15.62 -1.84 11.98
C LYS A 48 16.30 -1.28 10.72
N LEU A 49 15.81 -1.70 9.55
CA LEU A 49 16.50 -1.40 8.28
C LEU A 49 16.43 0.09 7.93
N ILE A 50 15.31 0.77 8.19
CA ILE A 50 15.17 2.20 7.89
C ILE A 50 16.15 3.00 8.75
N GLU A 51 16.19 2.72 10.05
CA GLU A 51 17.09 3.36 11.01
C GLU A 51 18.56 3.14 10.62
N LYS A 52 18.93 1.90 10.24
CA LYS A 52 20.28 1.59 9.77
C LYS A 52 20.65 2.32 8.49
N GLN A 53 19.72 2.49 7.55
CA GLN A 53 19.98 3.23 6.32
C GLN A 53 20.07 4.74 6.58
N ALA A 54 19.22 5.30 7.45
CA ALA A 54 19.27 6.70 7.85
C ALA A 54 20.60 7.06 8.56
N ALA A 55 21.08 6.20 9.46
CA ALA A 55 22.36 6.40 10.16
C ALA A 55 23.56 6.47 9.19
N LYS A 56 23.57 5.68 8.10
CA LYS A 56 24.63 5.76 7.07
C LYS A 56 24.68 7.10 6.36
N GLU A 57 23.57 7.83 6.34
CA GLU A 57 23.44 9.15 5.76
C GLU A 57 23.60 10.28 6.81
N GLY A 58 24.00 9.93 8.04
CA GLY A 58 24.24 10.88 9.13
C GLY A 58 23.02 11.27 9.96
N LEU A 59 21.85 10.64 9.73
CA LEU A 59 20.66 10.82 10.56
C LEU A 59 20.61 9.75 11.67
N ASP A 60 21.40 9.97 12.71
CA ASP A 60 21.44 9.09 13.88
C ASP A 60 20.21 9.24 14.77
N GLY A 61 19.82 8.14 15.42
CA GLY A 61 18.73 8.15 16.40
C GLY A 61 17.32 8.23 15.82
N LEU A 62 17.15 8.06 14.51
CA LEU A 62 15.84 7.91 13.88
C LEU A 62 15.08 6.74 14.54
N SER A 63 13.84 6.98 14.95
CA SER A 63 12.93 5.98 15.49
C SER A 63 11.68 5.86 14.62
N ILE A 64 11.24 4.62 14.40
CA ILE A 64 10.06 4.32 13.58
C ILE A 64 8.97 3.73 14.46
N GLU A 65 7.82 4.39 14.51
CA GLU A 65 6.60 3.85 15.11
C GLU A 65 5.77 3.14 14.02
N TRP A 66 5.66 1.81 14.10
CA TRP A 66 4.83 1.04 13.17
C TRP A 66 3.39 0.94 13.67
N ARG A 67 2.43 1.32 12.82
CA ARG A 67 0.99 1.22 13.13
C ARG A 67 0.28 0.29 12.15
N THR A 68 -0.66 -0.50 12.66
CA THR A 68 -1.44 -1.42 11.83
C THR A 68 -2.90 -0.96 11.79
N PHE A 69 -3.44 -0.79 10.58
CA PHE A 69 -4.85 -0.45 10.35
C PHE A 69 -5.55 -1.57 9.58
N SER A 70 -6.84 -1.77 9.82
CA SER A 70 -7.62 -2.82 9.14
C SER A 70 -7.83 -2.54 7.65
N GLY A 71 -7.89 -1.26 7.26
CA GLY A 71 -8.19 -0.80 5.90
C GLY A 71 -7.24 0.29 5.41
N GLY A 72 -7.17 0.47 4.08
CA GLY A 72 -6.40 1.54 3.46
C GLY A 72 -7.02 2.92 3.69
N GLY A 73 -8.36 3.03 3.70
CA GLY A 73 -9.06 4.30 3.95
C GLY A 73 -8.65 4.97 5.27
N ALA A 74 -8.59 4.20 6.37
CA ALA A 74 -8.16 4.72 7.67
C ALA A 74 -6.70 5.22 7.66
N GLN A 75 -5.81 4.57 6.90
CA GLN A 75 -4.43 5.04 6.71
C GLN A 75 -4.40 6.35 5.91
N THR A 76 -5.19 6.45 4.84
CA THR A 76 -5.26 7.67 4.04
C THR A 76 -5.79 8.86 4.83
N ASP A 77 -6.80 8.64 5.67
CA ASP A 77 -7.35 9.69 6.54
C ASP A 77 -6.32 10.13 7.59
N ALA A 78 -5.60 9.17 8.19
CA ALA A 78 -4.54 9.47 9.14
C ALA A 78 -3.39 10.28 8.50
N LEU A 79 -3.01 9.97 7.25
CA LEU A 79 -1.97 10.71 6.53
C LEU A 79 -2.43 12.15 6.24
N LEU A 80 -3.67 12.31 5.76
CA LEU A 80 -4.24 13.63 5.47
C LEU A 80 -4.41 14.49 6.73
N ALA A 81 -4.68 13.87 7.88
CA ALA A 81 -4.77 14.53 9.17
C ALA A 81 -3.38 14.89 9.76
N GLY A 82 -2.28 14.42 9.16
CA GLY A 82 -0.93 14.59 9.71
C GLY A 82 -0.64 13.71 10.93
N ASN A 83 -1.47 12.69 11.18
CA ASN A 83 -1.32 11.77 12.30
C ASN A 83 -0.31 10.65 12.01
N VAL A 84 -0.01 10.41 10.74
CA VAL A 84 1.03 9.48 10.28
C VAL A 84 1.87 10.10 9.17
N ASP A 85 3.15 9.72 9.09
CA ASP A 85 4.11 10.33 8.17
C ASP A 85 4.16 9.60 6.82
N ILE A 86 4.16 8.27 6.86
CA ILE A 86 4.22 7.41 5.68
C ILE A 86 3.19 6.31 5.83
N VAL A 87 2.53 5.93 4.74
CA VAL A 87 1.59 4.81 4.74
C VAL A 87 1.99 3.75 3.73
N ASN A 88 1.65 2.49 4.03
CA ASN A 88 1.84 1.36 3.12
C ASN A 88 0.50 0.65 2.89
N THR A 89 -0.07 0.83 1.70
CA THR A 89 -1.34 0.21 1.28
C THR A 89 -1.38 0.09 -0.26
N GLY A 90 -2.50 -0.37 -0.81
CA GLY A 90 -2.66 -0.66 -2.22
C GLY A 90 -2.78 0.57 -3.14
N SER A 91 -2.55 0.31 -4.43
CA SER A 91 -2.48 1.30 -5.51
C SER A 91 -3.73 2.18 -5.64
N GLY A 92 -4.92 1.64 -5.33
CA GLY A 92 -6.17 2.41 -5.34
C GLY A 92 -6.15 3.62 -4.41
N ASN A 93 -5.64 3.44 -3.18
CA ASN A 93 -5.53 4.52 -2.19
C ASN A 93 -4.49 5.57 -2.59
N LEU A 94 -3.34 5.12 -3.15
CA LEU A 94 -2.32 6.03 -3.68
C LEU A 94 -2.90 6.92 -4.78
N LEU A 95 -3.54 6.32 -5.78
CA LEU A 95 -4.14 7.05 -6.91
C LEU A 95 -5.22 8.02 -6.45
N LEU A 96 -6.08 7.59 -5.52
CA LEU A 96 -7.14 8.43 -4.96
C LEU A 96 -6.57 9.66 -4.25
N LEU A 97 -5.54 9.49 -3.41
CA LEU A 97 -4.91 10.60 -2.72
C LEU A 97 -4.12 11.49 -3.65
N TRP A 98 -3.38 10.93 -4.61
CA TRP A 98 -2.69 11.70 -5.63
C TRP A 98 -3.66 12.65 -6.36
N ASP A 99 -4.80 12.14 -6.81
CA ASP A 99 -5.83 12.95 -7.48
C ASP A 99 -6.44 14.01 -6.55
N ARG A 100 -6.97 13.61 -5.39
CA ARG A 100 -7.65 14.50 -4.44
C ARG A 100 -6.75 15.61 -3.91
N THR A 101 -5.46 15.30 -3.71
CA THR A 101 -4.48 16.27 -3.22
C THR A 101 -3.79 17.05 -4.33
N LYS A 102 -4.18 16.83 -5.59
CA LYS A 102 -3.60 17.47 -6.79
C LYS A 102 -2.07 17.26 -6.86
N GLY A 103 -1.64 16.02 -6.64
CA GLY A 103 -0.24 15.61 -6.70
C GLY A 103 0.58 15.88 -5.43
N ARG A 104 -0.03 16.37 -4.34
CA ARG A 104 0.68 16.60 -3.07
C ARG A 104 0.91 15.34 -2.25
N VAL A 105 0.28 14.21 -2.59
CA VAL A 105 0.62 12.87 -2.07
C VAL A 105 1.16 12.03 -3.23
N LYS A 106 2.28 11.36 -2.99
CA LYS A 106 3.01 10.59 -4.01
C LYS A 106 3.64 9.31 -3.45
N GLY A 107 3.73 8.31 -4.32
CA GLY A 107 4.38 7.03 -4.09
C GLY A 107 5.88 7.16 -3.86
N ILE A 108 6.40 6.44 -2.88
CA ILE A 108 7.82 6.29 -2.61
C ILE A 108 8.32 5.01 -3.30
N ILE A 109 7.81 3.84 -2.92
CA ILE A 109 8.29 2.57 -3.44
C ILE A 109 7.27 1.44 -3.19
N PRO A 110 6.92 0.63 -4.20
CA PRO A 110 6.24 -0.64 -4.02
C PRO A 110 7.03 -1.65 -3.18
N SER A 111 6.33 -2.58 -2.55
CA SER A 111 6.98 -3.72 -1.87
C SER A 111 6.40 -5.08 -2.25
N SER A 112 5.26 -5.12 -2.95
CA SER A 112 4.54 -6.36 -3.20
C SER A 112 3.53 -6.25 -4.36
N ALA A 113 3.31 -7.35 -5.07
CA ALA A 113 2.41 -7.44 -6.23
C ALA A 113 1.65 -8.78 -6.33
N GLN A 114 1.57 -9.53 -5.23
CA GLN A 114 0.98 -10.87 -5.18
C GLN A 114 -0.51 -10.88 -5.53
N PRO A 115 -1.05 -12.03 -5.96
CA PRO A 115 -2.46 -12.16 -6.26
C PRO A 115 -3.30 -12.06 -4.99
N VAL A 116 -4.40 -11.30 -5.09
CA VAL A 116 -5.52 -11.36 -4.16
C VAL A 116 -6.58 -12.26 -4.76
N ILE A 117 -7.21 -13.10 -3.94
CA ILE A 117 -8.19 -14.11 -4.38
C ILE A 117 -9.53 -13.83 -3.73
N MET A 118 -10.59 -13.86 -4.53
CA MET A 118 -11.95 -13.89 -4.00
C MET A 118 -12.35 -15.33 -3.68
N VAL A 119 -12.75 -15.56 -2.44
CA VAL A 119 -13.24 -16.85 -1.95
C VAL A 119 -14.70 -16.75 -1.54
N SER A 120 -15.40 -17.89 -1.54
CA SER A 120 -16.76 -18.03 -1.02
C SER A 120 -16.92 -19.32 -0.22
N ASN A 121 -17.69 -19.28 0.87
CA ASN A 121 -18.18 -20.48 1.56
C ASN A 121 -19.62 -20.85 1.15
N ASP A 122 -20.23 -20.11 0.21
CA ASP A 122 -21.57 -20.40 -0.30
C ASP A 122 -21.47 -21.24 -1.58
N PRO A 123 -21.93 -22.51 -1.59
CA PRO A 123 -21.79 -23.39 -2.75
C PRO A 123 -22.53 -22.91 -4.01
N LYS A 124 -23.43 -21.92 -3.90
CA LYS A 124 -24.08 -21.31 -5.07
C LYS A 124 -23.16 -20.34 -5.81
N ILE A 125 -22.17 -19.73 -5.13
CA ILE A 125 -21.33 -18.66 -5.70
C ILE A 125 -20.04 -19.24 -6.29
N LYS A 126 -20.08 -19.69 -7.54
CA LYS A 126 -18.91 -20.26 -8.23
C LYS A 126 -18.22 -19.25 -9.14
N SER A 127 -18.91 -18.16 -9.46
CA SER A 127 -18.47 -17.09 -10.33
C SER A 127 -19.10 -15.76 -9.91
N LEU A 128 -18.62 -14.66 -10.49
CA LEU A 128 -19.24 -13.34 -10.26
C LEU A 128 -20.69 -13.24 -10.77
N ASP A 129 -21.13 -14.13 -11.69
CA ASP A 129 -22.53 -14.17 -12.17
C ASP A 129 -23.52 -14.68 -11.13
N ASP A 130 -23.03 -15.45 -10.17
CA ASP A 130 -23.87 -16.08 -9.16
C ASP A 130 -24.20 -15.11 -8.01
N ILE A 131 -23.53 -13.96 -7.95
CA ILE A 131 -23.73 -12.92 -6.92
C ILE A 131 -25.11 -12.28 -7.10
N GLY A 132 -26.00 -12.54 -6.15
CA GLY A 132 -27.31 -11.92 -6.03
C GLY A 132 -27.30 -10.63 -5.20
N ALA A 133 -28.44 -9.93 -5.17
CA ALA A 133 -28.56 -8.61 -4.52
C ALA A 133 -28.31 -8.62 -2.99
N SER A 134 -28.56 -9.75 -2.31
CA SER A 134 -28.36 -9.88 -0.86
C SER A 134 -26.95 -10.33 -0.48
N ASP A 135 -26.17 -10.85 -1.42
CA ASP A 135 -24.87 -11.45 -1.13
C ASP A 135 -23.86 -10.38 -0.73
N LYS A 136 -23.06 -10.66 0.30
CA LYS A 136 -22.05 -9.72 0.82
C LYS A 136 -20.64 -10.17 0.49
N ILE A 137 -19.83 -9.22 0.02
CA ILE A 137 -18.41 -9.39 -0.30
C ILE A 137 -17.59 -8.50 0.63
N ALA A 138 -16.82 -9.10 1.51
CA ALA A 138 -15.88 -8.36 2.35
C ALA A 138 -14.76 -7.75 1.50
N VAL A 139 -14.52 -6.46 1.71
CA VAL A 139 -13.37 -5.72 1.19
C VAL A 139 -12.84 -4.75 2.26
N PRO A 140 -11.53 -4.40 2.27
CA PRO A 140 -10.98 -3.51 3.30
C PRO A 140 -11.52 -2.06 3.27
N THR A 141 -11.89 -1.57 2.09
CA THR A 141 -12.45 -0.21 1.90
C THR A 141 -13.36 -0.22 0.68
N VAL A 142 -14.65 0.00 0.90
CA VAL A 142 -15.68 0.02 -0.16
C VAL A 142 -15.31 1.06 -1.22
N GLY A 143 -15.42 0.67 -2.49
CA GLY A 143 -15.18 1.52 -3.67
C GLY A 143 -13.74 1.97 -3.91
N VAL A 144 -12.80 1.73 -2.99
CA VAL A 144 -11.43 2.29 -3.05
C VAL A 144 -10.33 1.24 -2.89
N SER A 145 -10.55 0.17 -2.12
CA SER A 145 -9.52 -0.86 -1.97
C SER A 145 -9.23 -1.53 -3.30
N THR A 146 -8.04 -2.13 -3.44
CA THR A 146 -7.66 -2.90 -4.62
C THR A 146 -8.77 -3.88 -5.03
N GLN A 147 -9.37 -4.56 -4.06
CA GLN A 147 -10.42 -5.53 -4.27
C GLN A 147 -11.72 -4.94 -4.80
N ALA A 148 -12.16 -3.80 -4.26
CA ALA A 148 -13.33 -3.10 -4.78
C ALA A 148 -13.12 -2.66 -6.24
N ILE A 149 -11.93 -2.13 -6.54
CA ILE A 149 -11.57 -1.70 -7.91
C ILE A 149 -11.51 -2.90 -8.86
N LEU A 150 -10.97 -4.04 -8.42
CA LEU A 150 -10.97 -5.27 -9.22
C LEU A 150 -12.39 -5.76 -9.52
N LEU A 151 -13.32 -5.69 -8.56
CA LEU A 151 -14.73 -6.02 -8.80
C LEU A 151 -15.36 -5.08 -9.83
N GLN A 152 -15.04 -3.78 -9.78
CA GLN A 152 -15.50 -2.81 -10.78
C GLN A 152 -14.93 -3.11 -12.17
N MET A 153 -13.64 -3.40 -12.28
CA MET A 153 -13.00 -3.80 -13.54
C MET A 153 -13.61 -5.09 -14.10
N ALA A 154 -13.85 -6.09 -13.25
CA ALA A 154 -14.49 -7.34 -13.64
C ALA A 154 -15.94 -7.13 -14.09
N ALA A 155 -16.70 -6.29 -13.38
CA ALA A 155 -18.06 -5.94 -13.74
C ALA A 155 -18.12 -5.21 -15.09
N ALA A 156 -17.23 -4.23 -15.32
CA ALA A 156 -17.14 -3.53 -16.59
C ALA A 156 -16.81 -4.47 -17.76
N ALA A 157 -15.83 -5.36 -17.58
CA ALA A 157 -15.43 -6.32 -18.60
C ALA A 157 -16.54 -7.34 -18.93
N LYS A 158 -17.36 -7.71 -17.94
CA LYS A 158 -18.33 -8.80 -18.05
C LYS A 158 -19.74 -8.34 -18.43
N TYR A 159 -20.15 -7.17 -17.93
CA TYR A 159 -21.52 -6.68 -18.05
C TYR A 159 -21.63 -5.37 -18.84
N GLY A 160 -20.50 -4.77 -19.23
CA GLY A 160 -20.46 -3.49 -19.92
C GLY A 160 -20.07 -2.33 -18.99
N GLU A 161 -19.56 -1.27 -19.60
CA GLU A 161 -19.02 -0.09 -18.89
C GLU A 161 -20.09 0.67 -18.07
N ASP A 162 -21.35 0.63 -18.48
CA ASP A 162 -22.49 1.19 -17.75
C ASP A 162 -22.83 0.40 -16.47
N GLN A 163 -22.35 -0.85 -16.38
CA GLN A 163 -22.56 -1.75 -15.24
C GLN A 163 -21.33 -1.83 -14.32
N VAL A 164 -20.38 -0.89 -14.43
CA VAL A 164 -19.13 -0.91 -13.65
C VAL A 164 -19.36 -0.94 -12.13
N ARG A 165 -20.48 -0.39 -11.65
CA ARG A 165 -20.85 -0.37 -10.22
C ARG A 165 -21.80 -1.50 -9.82
N LYS A 166 -22.04 -2.49 -10.69
CA LYS A 166 -23.04 -3.56 -10.46
C LYS A 166 -22.82 -4.31 -9.14
N LEU A 167 -21.56 -4.50 -8.72
CA LEU A 167 -21.20 -5.23 -7.51
C LEU A 167 -20.92 -4.31 -6.30
N ASP A 168 -20.96 -2.98 -6.46
CA ASP A 168 -20.60 -2.05 -5.38
C ASP A 168 -21.51 -2.23 -4.15
N SER A 169 -22.83 -2.43 -4.37
CA SER A 169 -23.80 -2.64 -3.30
C SER A 169 -23.64 -3.97 -2.54
N ASN A 170 -22.91 -4.93 -3.12
CA ASN A 170 -22.57 -6.18 -2.47
C ASN A 170 -21.37 -6.03 -1.54
N THR A 171 -20.55 -5.00 -1.71
CA THR A 171 -19.35 -4.83 -0.90
C THR A 171 -19.67 -4.33 0.50
N VAL A 172 -19.00 -4.90 1.50
CA VAL A 172 -19.05 -4.46 2.91
C VAL A 172 -17.64 -4.29 3.44
N GLN A 173 -17.47 -3.31 4.33
CA GLN A 173 -16.15 -2.99 4.87
C GLN A 173 -15.80 -3.92 6.04
N LEU A 174 -14.80 -4.77 5.85
CA LEU A 174 -14.23 -5.63 6.88
C LEU A 174 -12.72 -5.75 6.69
N GLY A 175 -11.96 -5.76 7.79
CA GLY A 175 -10.54 -6.11 7.74
C GLY A 175 -10.36 -7.58 7.40
N HIS A 176 -9.25 -7.95 6.76
CA HIS A 176 -9.03 -9.34 6.35
C HIS A 176 -9.15 -10.36 7.51
N PRO A 177 -8.58 -10.14 8.72
CA PRO A 177 -8.79 -11.04 9.85
C PRO A 177 -10.26 -11.21 10.26
N ASP A 178 -11.03 -10.13 10.27
CA ASP A 178 -12.45 -10.15 10.63
C ASP A 178 -13.27 -10.89 9.57
N ALA A 179 -12.90 -10.71 8.29
CA ALA A 179 -13.52 -11.43 7.18
C ALA A 179 -13.23 -12.94 7.24
N VAL A 180 -12.02 -13.37 7.64
CA VAL A 180 -11.74 -14.80 7.88
C VAL A 180 -12.67 -15.37 8.96
N ALA A 181 -12.88 -14.62 10.05
CA ALA A 181 -13.79 -15.05 11.12
C ALA A 181 -15.26 -15.11 10.63
N ALA A 182 -15.67 -14.17 9.77
CA ALA A 182 -16.98 -14.18 9.13
C ALA A 182 -17.18 -15.40 8.20
N ILE A 183 -16.19 -15.71 7.35
CA ILE A 183 -16.21 -16.87 6.46
C ILE A 183 -16.24 -18.19 7.25
N ALA A 184 -15.53 -18.27 8.38
CA ALA A 184 -15.55 -19.45 9.24
C ALA A 184 -16.91 -19.69 9.93
N ASN A 185 -17.76 -18.68 10.02
CA ASN A 185 -19.07 -18.78 10.65
C ASN A 185 -20.17 -19.09 9.61
N PRO A 186 -20.75 -20.31 9.60
CA PRO A 186 -21.78 -20.70 8.63
C PRO A 186 -23.09 -19.91 8.78
N ASN A 187 -23.30 -19.16 9.86
CA ASN A 187 -24.49 -18.33 10.07
C ASN A 187 -24.25 -16.83 9.81
N HIS A 188 -23.02 -16.42 9.50
CA HIS A 188 -22.71 -15.01 9.20
C HIS A 188 -23.21 -14.61 7.80
N GLU A 189 -23.67 -13.36 7.62
CA GLU A 189 -24.20 -12.86 6.34
C GLU A 189 -23.13 -12.67 5.26
N VAL A 190 -21.89 -12.39 5.68
CA VAL A 190 -20.73 -12.32 4.79
C VAL A 190 -20.25 -13.73 4.47
N LYS A 191 -20.52 -14.13 3.22
CA LYS A 191 -20.16 -15.43 2.64
C LYS A 191 -19.02 -15.35 1.63
N ASN A 192 -18.66 -14.14 1.21
CA ASN A 192 -17.62 -13.92 0.21
C ASN A 192 -16.59 -12.94 0.76
N HIS A 193 -15.32 -13.18 0.44
CA HIS A 193 -14.24 -12.30 0.83
C HIS A 193 -13.26 -12.17 -0.33
N PHE A 194 -13.06 -10.93 -0.80
CA PHE A 194 -11.95 -10.66 -1.69
C PHE A 194 -10.71 -10.41 -0.84
N SER A 195 -9.91 -11.45 -0.74
CA SER A 195 -8.98 -11.67 0.35
C SER A 195 -7.54 -11.42 -0.09
N ALA A 196 -6.67 -11.11 0.86
CA ALA A 196 -5.24 -10.96 0.66
C ALA A 196 -4.49 -12.09 1.36
N PRO A 197 -3.27 -12.45 0.92
CA PRO A 197 -2.49 -13.46 1.61
C PRO A 197 -2.06 -12.98 3.02
N PRO A 198 -2.02 -13.88 4.01
CA PRO A 198 -2.24 -15.33 3.90
C PRO A 198 -3.71 -15.75 4.01
N PHE A 199 -4.61 -14.79 4.25
CA PHE A 199 -6.01 -15.04 4.62
C PHE A 199 -6.77 -15.88 3.60
N GLN A 200 -6.63 -15.60 2.31
CA GLN A 200 -7.27 -16.40 1.25
C GLN A 200 -6.89 -17.89 1.31
N TYR A 201 -5.64 -18.21 1.67
CA TYR A 201 -5.15 -19.58 1.79
C TYR A 201 -5.60 -20.24 3.09
N ILE A 202 -5.75 -19.46 4.17
CA ILE A 202 -6.35 -19.92 5.42
C ILE A 202 -7.82 -20.27 5.19
N GLU A 203 -8.55 -19.41 4.48
CA GLU A 203 -9.96 -19.60 4.17
C GLU A 203 -10.17 -20.81 3.26
N LEU A 204 -9.36 -20.98 2.22
CA LEU A 204 -9.44 -22.15 1.31
C LEU A 204 -9.20 -23.51 1.98
N LYS A 205 -8.63 -23.54 3.19
CA LYS A 205 -8.51 -24.77 3.99
C LYS A 205 -9.76 -25.09 4.80
N GLN A 206 -10.69 -24.16 4.93
CA GLN A 206 -11.93 -24.36 5.68
C GLN A 206 -12.93 -25.17 4.84
N PRO A 207 -13.72 -26.07 5.46
CA PRO A 207 -14.71 -26.86 4.74
C PRO A 207 -15.71 -26.01 3.96
N GLY A 208 -15.90 -26.32 2.67
CA GLY A 208 -16.87 -25.65 1.80
C GLY A 208 -16.38 -24.33 1.17
N VAL A 209 -15.21 -23.82 1.59
CA VAL A 209 -14.63 -22.62 0.98
C VAL A 209 -13.97 -22.97 -0.35
N HIS A 210 -14.23 -22.15 -1.37
CA HIS A 210 -13.64 -22.31 -2.69
C HIS A 210 -13.33 -20.94 -3.31
N ARG A 211 -12.43 -20.96 -4.31
CA ARG A 211 -12.06 -19.79 -5.08
C ARG A 211 -13.14 -19.44 -6.10
N VAL A 212 -13.42 -18.15 -6.24
CA VAL A 212 -14.36 -17.56 -7.21
C VAL A 212 -13.62 -16.91 -8.38
N THR A 213 -12.62 -16.05 -8.10
CA THR A 213 -11.75 -15.40 -9.10
C THR A 213 -10.49 -14.86 -8.41
N ASP A 214 -9.54 -14.28 -9.16
CA ASP A 214 -8.40 -13.57 -8.61
C ASP A 214 -8.00 -12.32 -9.40
N SER A 215 -7.09 -11.53 -8.83
CA SER A 215 -6.62 -10.30 -9.46
C SER A 215 -5.93 -10.52 -10.81
N ARG A 216 -5.22 -11.64 -11.01
CA ARG A 216 -4.50 -11.92 -12.26
C ARG A 216 -5.48 -12.25 -13.38
N GLU A 217 -6.56 -12.99 -13.10
CA GLU A 217 -7.67 -13.21 -14.06
C GLU A 217 -8.33 -11.90 -14.48
N ILE A 218 -8.55 -10.98 -13.53
CA ILE A 218 -9.24 -9.72 -13.79
C ILE A 218 -8.34 -8.72 -14.53
N ILE A 219 -7.08 -8.56 -14.11
CA ILE A 219 -6.18 -7.52 -14.63
C ILE A 219 -5.29 -8.01 -15.77
N GLY A 220 -5.14 -9.33 -15.93
CA GLY A 220 -4.26 -9.95 -16.92
C GLY A 220 -2.76 -9.77 -16.62
N GLY A 221 -2.35 -9.78 -15.35
CA GLY A 221 -0.95 -9.62 -14.93
C GLY A 221 -0.77 -9.37 -13.43
N SER A 222 0.45 -9.06 -13.00
CA SER A 222 0.72 -8.62 -11.63
C SER A 222 0.14 -7.23 -11.36
N LEU A 223 -0.20 -6.97 -10.10
CA LEU A 223 -0.76 -5.70 -9.64
C LEU A 223 -0.11 -5.34 -8.31
N THR A 224 0.46 -4.14 -8.21
CA THR A 224 1.02 -3.65 -6.94
C THR A 224 -0.04 -3.61 -5.84
N GLN A 225 0.20 -4.38 -4.78
CA GLN A 225 -0.72 -4.54 -3.64
C GLN A 225 -0.31 -3.74 -2.41
N ALA A 226 0.98 -3.48 -2.23
CA ALA A 226 1.49 -2.63 -1.16
C ALA A 226 2.55 -1.69 -1.74
N THR A 227 2.38 -0.39 -1.50
CA THR A 227 3.34 0.64 -1.83
C THR A 227 3.39 1.68 -0.73
N PHE A 228 4.60 2.09 -0.38
CA PHE A 228 4.83 3.21 0.52
C PHE A 228 4.53 4.51 -0.21
N PHE A 229 3.86 5.45 0.46
CA PHE A 229 3.62 6.79 -0.05
C PHE A 229 3.45 7.80 1.09
N THR A 230 3.67 9.07 0.77
CA THR A 230 3.66 10.17 1.74
C THR A 230 3.26 11.49 1.07
N THR A 231 3.18 12.57 1.85
CA THR A 231 3.03 13.92 1.32
C THR A 231 4.37 14.42 0.74
N THR A 232 4.29 15.16 -0.36
CA THR A 232 5.43 15.86 -0.98
C THR A 232 6.15 16.78 0.00
N GLY A 233 5.42 17.53 0.82
CA GLY A 233 6.03 18.39 1.84
C GLY A 233 6.82 17.61 2.90
N PHE A 234 6.36 16.42 3.30
CA PHE A 234 7.14 15.53 4.17
C PHE A 234 8.40 15.05 3.46
N ALA A 235 8.29 14.60 2.20
CA ALA A 235 9.43 14.11 1.42
C ALA A 235 10.50 15.19 1.21
N GLU A 236 10.09 16.41 0.85
CA GLU A 236 10.97 17.57 0.67
C GLU A 236 11.69 17.96 1.97
N SER A 237 11.01 17.84 3.12
CA SER A 237 11.58 18.18 4.43
C SER A 237 12.41 17.05 5.04
N ASN A 238 12.30 15.82 4.53
CA ASN A 238 12.96 14.64 5.09
C ASN A 238 13.61 13.74 4.01
N PRO A 239 14.48 14.27 3.14
CA PRO A 239 15.03 13.53 2.01
C PRO A 239 15.89 12.31 2.43
N VAL A 240 16.61 12.37 3.56
CA VAL A 240 17.35 11.22 4.09
C VAL A 240 16.39 10.12 4.53
N ILE A 241 15.29 10.45 5.20
CA ILE A 241 14.27 9.45 5.57
C ILE A 241 13.68 8.79 4.32
N ILE A 242 13.36 9.55 3.26
CA ILE A 242 12.82 8.97 2.02
C ILE A 242 13.82 8.01 1.38
N LYS A 243 15.08 8.42 1.28
CA LYS A 243 16.16 7.54 0.78
C LYS A 243 16.29 6.28 1.64
N ALA A 244 16.27 6.43 2.96
CA ALA A 244 16.36 5.31 3.89
C ALA A 244 15.19 4.32 3.72
N VAL A 245 13.95 4.79 3.56
CA VAL A 245 12.78 3.94 3.28
C VAL A 245 12.92 3.19 1.96
N ARG A 246 13.40 3.86 0.90
CA ARG A 246 13.62 3.23 -0.41
C ARG A 246 14.65 2.11 -0.34
N GLU A 247 15.82 2.39 0.23
CA GLU A 247 16.91 1.42 0.32
C GLU A 247 16.60 0.28 1.32
N ALA A 248 15.92 0.58 2.42
CA ALA A 248 15.42 -0.44 3.35
C ALA A 248 14.38 -1.35 2.68
N THR A 249 13.50 -0.81 1.85
CA THR A 249 12.50 -1.62 1.11
C THR A 249 13.18 -2.54 0.10
N LYS A 250 14.14 -2.03 -0.68
CA LYS A 250 14.96 -2.85 -1.61
C LYS A 250 15.68 -3.98 -0.86
N GLN A 251 16.30 -3.66 0.28
CA GLN A 251 16.98 -4.64 1.11
C GLN A 251 16.03 -5.68 1.70
N ALA A 252 14.85 -5.27 2.17
CA ALA A 252 13.85 -6.18 2.71
C ALA A 252 13.27 -7.12 1.66
N VAL A 253 12.99 -6.61 0.45
CA VAL A 253 12.55 -7.43 -0.69
C VAL A 253 13.62 -8.46 -1.07
N ALA A 254 14.89 -8.05 -1.13
CA ALA A 254 16.00 -8.98 -1.37
C ALA A 254 16.12 -10.03 -0.25
N TYR A 255 15.96 -9.62 1.01
CA TYR A 255 15.97 -10.54 2.15
C TYR A 255 14.84 -11.58 2.07
N ILE A 256 13.61 -11.16 1.73
CA ILE A 256 12.47 -12.07 1.54
C ILE A 256 12.78 -13.14 0.49
N LYS A 257 13.42 -12.76 -0.62
CA LYS A 257 13.79 -13.70 -1.69
C LYS A 257 14.89 -14.67 -1.28
N ASN A 258 15.86 -14.20 -0.50
CA ASN A 258 17.01 -15.00 -0.09
C ASN A 258 16.72 -15.90 1.12
N ASP A 259 15.88 -15.43 2.06
CA ASP A 259 15.49 -16.13 3.28
C ASP A 259 13.98 -15.95 3.56
N PRO A 260 13.13 -16.66 2.82
CA PRO A 260 11.68 -16.54 2.96
C PRO A 260 11.21 -16.96 4.36
N LYS A 261 11.88 -17.96 4.94
CA LYS A 261 11.54 -18.47 6.27
C LYS A 261 11.82 -17.42 7.33
N GLY A 262 13.02 -16.82 7.35
CA GLY A 262 13.35 -15.75 8.29
C GLY A 262 12.43 -14.53 8.13
N ALA A 263 12.01 -14.20 6.91
CA ALA A 263 11.03 -13.14 6.69
C ALA A 263 9.65 -13.47 7.30
N LEU A 264 9.17 -14.71 7.14
CA LEU A 264 7.91 -15.16 7.75
C LEU A 264 8.00 -15.23 9.28
N GLU A 265 9.16 -15.59 9.84
CA GLU A 265 9.41 -15.53 11.29
C GLU A 265 9.35 -14.08 11.81
N ALA A 266 9.88 -13.11 11.06
CA ALA A 266 9.72 -11.69 11.38
C ALA A 266 8.24 -11.27 11.37
N TYR A 267 7.47 -11.67 10.35
CA TYR A 267 6.02 -11.43 10.30
C TYR A 267 5.29 -12.00 11.52
N LYS A 268 5.55 -13.26 11.88
CA LYS A 268 4.89 -13.91 13.03
C LYS A 268 5.29 -13.26 14.36
N THR A 269 6.54 -12.86 14.52
CA THR A 269 7.03 -12.19 15.73
C THR A 269 6.26 -10.89 15.99
N ILE A 270 6.03 -10.12 14.94
CA ILE A 270 5.36 -8.83 15.02
C ILE A 270 3.84 -8.96 15.14
N THR A 271 3.23 -9.91 14.44
CA THR A 271 1.76 -10.00 14.34
C THR A 271 1.13 -10.98 15.33
N GLY A 272 1.91 -11.91 15.88
CA GLY A 272 1.38 -13.02 16.68
C GLY A 272 0.59 -14.06 15.86
N ASP A 273 0.65 -13.99 14.52
CA ASP A 273 -0.06 -14.88 13.60
C ASP A 273 0.18 -16.36 13.94
N LYS A 274 -0.90 -17.15 13.94
CA LYS A 274 -0.89 -18.56 14.39
C LYS A 274 -0.74 -19.58 13.26
N THR A 275 -0.78 -19.15 12.00
CA THR A 275 -0.54 -20.00 10.82
C THR A 275 0.83 -20.65 10.94
N SER A 276 0.96 -21.95 10.68
CA SER A 276 2.26 -22.62 10.79
C SER A 276 3.28 -22.03 9.81
N ILE A 277 4.57 -22.09 10.13
CA ILE A 277 5.61 -21.67 9.19
C ILE A 277 5.54 -22.50 7.91
N ASP A 278 5.26 -23.79 8.00
CA ASP A 278 5.13 -24.68 6.83
C ASP A 278 3.98 -24.24 5.92
N ASP A 279 2.84 -23.85 6.48
CA ASP A 279 1.70 -23.34 5.73
C ASP A 279 2.02 -22.01 5.04
N LEU A 280 2.72 -21.10 5.72
CA LEU A 280 3.15 -19.85 5.13
C LEU A 280 4.20 -20.08 4.04
N MET A 281 5.13 -21.02 4.25
CA MET A 281 6.13 -21.41 3.25
C MET A 281 5.48 -22.05 2.02
N ALA A 282 4.42 -22.84 2.19
CA ALA A 282 3.65 -23.38 1.07
C ALA A 282 3.08 -22.26 0.19
N ILE A 283 2.58 -21.18 0.80
CA ILE A 283 2.13 -19.98 0.07
C ILE A 283 3.30 -19.31 -0.68
N MET A 284 4.46 -19.16 -0.02
CA MET A 284 5.64 -18.56 -0.65
C MET A 284 6.14 -19.35 -1.87
N ASN A 285 5.91 -20.67 -1.88
CA ASN A 285 6.31 -21.58 -2.95
C ASN A 285 5.28 -21.68 -4.09
N GLU A 286 4.12 -21.02 -3.98
CA GLU A 286 3.18 -20.91 -5.10
C GLU A 286 3.87 -20.24 -6.30
N PRO A 287 3.61 -20.69 -7.55
CA PRO A 287 4.28 -20.16 -8.73
C PRO A 287 4.23 -18.63 -8.83
N GLY A 288 5.42 -18.01 -8.88
CA GLY A 288 5.61 -16.56 -9.01
C GLY A 288 5.26 -15.74 -7.75
N PHE A 289 4.81 -16.35 -6.65
CA PHE A 289 4.40 -15.61 -5.45
C PHE A 289 5.56 -14.86 -4.79
N ILE A 290 6.72 -15.52 -4.68
CA ILE A 290 7.94 -14.91 -4.13
C ILE A 290 8.53 -13.85 -5.05
N ASP A 291 8.42 -14.04 -6.37
CA ASP A 291 8.95 -13.11 -7.36
C ASP A 291 8.20 -11.77 -7.33
N ASP A 292 6.91 -11.81 -7.02
CA ASP A 292 6.03 -10.64 -6.86
C ASP A 292 6.30 -9.84 -5.56
N TYR A 293 7.22 -10.26 -4.68
CA TYR A 293 7.87 -9.31 -3.77
C TYR A 293 8.85 -8.47 -4.58
N ARG A 294 8.45 -7.25 -4.92
CA ARG A 294 9.20 -6.43 -5.88
C ARG A 294 8.95 -4.94 -5.68
N THR A 295 9.85 -4.13 -6.22
CA THR A 295 9.85 -2.67 -6.06
C THR A 295 9.39 -1.93 -7.31
N GLU A 296 9.19 -2.61 -8.44
CA GLU A 296 8.68 -1.95 -9.64
C GLU A 296 7.15 -1.83 -9.57
N PRO A 297 6.55 -0.66 -9.85
CA PRO A 297 5.09 -0.54 -9.97
C PRO A 297 4.55 -1.51 -11.03
N GLN A 298 3.51 -2.27 -10.71
CA GLN A 298 2.88 -3.26 -11.58
C GLN A 298 1.39 -2.97 -11.76
N GLY A 299 0.93 -2.89 -13.00
CA GLY A 299 -0.51 -2.78 -13.33
C GLY A 299 -1.19 -1.50 -12.83
N THR A 300 -0.43 -0.55 -12.28
CA THR A 300 -0.96 0.65 -11.62
C THR A 300 -1.61 1.62 -12.62
N MET A 301 -1.09 1.68 -13.85
CA MET A 301 -1.69 2.48 -14.92
C MET A 301 -3.02 1.91 -15.42
N LYS A 302 -3.24 0.60 -15.34
CA LYS A 302 -4.54 -0.02 -15.66
C LYS A 302 -5.60 0.44 -14.65
N PHE A 303 -5.24 0.47 -13.37
CA PHE A 303 -6.08 1.04 -12.32
C PHE A 303 -6.37 2.52 -12.54
N ALA A 304 -5.33 3.33 -12.80
CA ALA A 304 -5.50 4.75 -13.03
C ALA A 304 -6.43 5.05 -14.23
N THR A 305 -6.25 4.31 -15.32
CA THR A 305 -7.08 4.42 -16.53
C THR A 305 -8.53 4.07 -16.22
N HIS A 306 -8.77 2.95 -15.53
CA HIS A 306 -10.11 2.53 -15.14
C HIS A 306 -10.78 3.57 -14.22
N LEU A 307 -10.09 3.99 -13.15
CA LEU A 307 -10.65 4.92 -12.17
C LEU A 307 -10.93 6.31 -12.77
N ASN A 308 -10.13 6.77 -13.73
CA ASN A 308 -10.42 7.99 -14.47
C ASN A 308 -11.63 7.83 -15.38
N LYS A 309 -11.72 6.70 -16.12
CA LYS A 309 -12.85 6.40 -17.02
C LYS A 309 -14.20 6.41 -16.30
N ILE A 310 -14.26 5.89 -15.07
CA ILE A 310 -15.49 5.87 -14.25
C ILE A 310 -15.70 7.17 -13.45
N GLY A 311 -14.82 8.16 -13.62
CA GLY A 311 -14.91 9.48 -12.98
C GLY A 311 -14.50 9.52 -11.51
N THR A 312 -13.91 8.45 -10.96
CA THR A 312 -13.35 8.42 -9.60
C THR A 312 -12.11 9.30 -9.50
N LEU A 313 -11.18 9.20 -10.46
CA LEU A 313 -10.07 10.16 -10.60
C LEU A 313 -10.48 11.26 -11.57
N LYS A 314 -10.24 12.53 -11.22
CA LYS A 314 -10.47 13.66 -12.14
C LYS A 314 -9.26 13.91 -13.03
N MET A 315 -8.07 13.62 -12.54
CA MET A 315 -6.81 13.67 -13.24
C MET A 315 -6.48 12.30 -13.84
N GLN A 316 -6.06 12.29 -15.10
CA GLN A 316 -5.49 11.10 -15.73
C GLN A 316 -3.96 11.21 -15.71
N PRO A 317 -3.24 10.33 -15.01
CA PRO A 317 -1.79 10.27 -15.14
C PRO A 317 -1.43 9.79 -16.54
N LYS A 318 -0.36 10.36 -17.11
CA LYS A 318 0.22 9.98 -18.40
C LYS A 318 1.21 8.84 -18.23
N ALA A 319 1.88 8.78 -17.08
CA ALA A 319 2.82 7.73 -16.71
C ALA A 319 2.76 7.47 -15.21
N TRP A 320 3.23 6.31 -14.78
CA TRP A 320 3.25 5.98 -13.34
C TRP A 320 4.10 6.97 -12.53
N THR A 321 5.13 7.54 -13.15
CA THR A 321 5.99 8.57 -12.54
C THR A 321 5.23 9.86 -12.18
N ASP A 322 4.03 10.10 -12.70
CA ASP A 322 3.22 11.27 -12.33
C ASP A 322 2.74 11.20 -10.86
N TYR A 323 2.47 9.99 -10.36
CA TYR A 323 2.00 9.74 -8.99
C TYR A 323 3.04 9.10 -8.07
N TYR A 324 4.28 8.98 -8.53
CA TYR A 324 5.45 8.67 -7.70
C TYR A 324 6.33 9.90 -7.49
N LEU A 325 7.14 9.88 -6.44
CA LEU A 325 8.16 10.89 -6.17
C LEU A 325 9.25 10.83 -7.26
N PRO A 326 9.89 11.97 -7.59
CA PRO A 326 10.91 12.01 -8.65
C PRO A 326 12.06 11.02 -8.45
N GLU A 327 12.52 10.86 -7.21
CA GLU A 327 13.58 9.91 -6.83
C GLU A 327 13.21 8.45 -7.04
N SER A 328 11.94 8.15 -7.27
CA SER A 328 11.42 6.80 -7.52
C SER A 328 11.33 6.46 -9.00
N ALA A 329 11.72 7.38 -9.90
CA ALA A 329 11.65 7.17 -11.35
C ALA A 329 12.56 6.03 -11.88
N ASP A 330 13.53 5.58 -11.08
CA ASP A 330 14.43 4.45 -11.37
C ASP A 330 13.75 3.07 -11.28
N LEU A 331 12.55 2.98 -10.71
CA LEU A 331 11.87 1.72 -10.42
C LEU A 331 11.28 1.00 -11.65
N ASN A 332 11.48 1.48 -12.90
CA ASN A 332 11.11 0.79 -14.14
C ASN A 332 9.70 0.13 -14.14
N GLY A 333 8.69 0.84 -13.63
CA GLY A 333 7.31 0.34 -13.52
C GLY A 333 6.57 0.21 -14.86
N ASN A 334 5.44 -0.50 -14.83
CA ASN A 334 4.49 -0.67 -15.94
C ASN A 334 3.04 -0.27 -15.60
#